data_AF-A0A4V2NKG2-F1
#
_entry.id   AF-A0A4V2NKG2-F1
#
_cell.length_a   1.000
_cell.length_b   1.000
_cell.length_c   1.000
_cell.angle_alpha   90.00
_cell.angle_beta   90.00
_cell.angle_gamma   90.00
#
_symmetry.space_group_name_H-M   'P 1'
#
loop_
_entity.id
_entity.type
_entity.pdbx_description
1 polymer ?
#
loop_
_entity_poly.entity_id
_entity_poly.type
_entity_poly.pdbx_seq_one_letter_code
_entity_poly.pdbx_strand_id
1 'polypeptide(L)'
;MRRLLPILLLALSSHLATAQPRLTSVTAEGGDIRAELSDGRVLRGTDLVGAVLHLDGAALRIDAARRDDTVPHAGPDPVRDVWLFGISVGGEAGGWGELCVPDPQGEQLALVYPGEGGALNLTCSSGSMGKCIRFGYRPWAFLPDGRPLAPYHAACNNLVRAAYGGGEHGWTRNGMLIDIYDHVGIQVPGDDATTSFEAGWTPEGAVCVAHTRVPENGSVADVAREVPSLAARTGAECTEERAMALGALLLNRSVRR
;
A
#
# COMPACT_ATOMS: atom_id res chain seq x y z
N MET A 1 38.45 71.85 -28.74
CA MET A 1 37.52 70.73 -29.04
C MET A 1 37.35 69.88 -27.78
N ARG A 2 36.31 70.14 -26.98
CA ARG A 2 35.97 69.34 -25.77
C ARG A 2 34.93 68.29 -26.18
N ARG A 3 35.28 67.00 -26.13
CA ARG A 3 34.35 65.88 -26.35
C ARG A 3 33.65 65.56 -25.03
N LEU A 4 32.32 65.70 -25.00
CA LEU A 4 31.45 65.21 -23.92
C LEU A 4 31.21 63.71 -24.13
N LEU A 5 31.48 62.91 -23.09
CA LEU A 5 31.22 61.47 -23.06
C LEU A 5 29.81 61.25 -22.46
N PRO A 6 28.93 60.42 -23.07
CA PRO A 6 27.60 60.17 -22.53
C PRO A 6 27.69 59.18 -21.36
N ILE A 7 27.07 59.56 -20.23
CA ILE A 7 26.92 58.69 -19.06
C ILE A 7 25.76 57.73 -19.35
N LEU A 8 26.08 56.46 -19.52
CA LEU A 8 25.12 55.37 -19.68
C LEU A 8 24.58 55.00 -18.28
N LEU A 9 23.34 55.40 -17.98
CA LEU A 9 22.62 54.93 -16.79
C LEU A 9 22.27 53.44 -16.96
N LEU A 10 22.96 52.56 -16.24
CA LEU A 10 22.53 51.19 -16.02
C LEU A 10 21.37 51.19 -15.02
N ALA A 11 20.16 50.89 -15.48
CA ALA A 11 19.04 50.59 -14.61
C ALA A 11 19.27 49.22 -13.96
N LEU A 12 19.58 49.21 -12.66
CA LEU A 12 19.55 47.98 -11.86
C LEU A 12 18.10 47.59 -11.63
N SER A 13 17.61 46.60 -12.37
CA SER A 13 16.34 45.93 -12.09
C SER A 13 16.51 45.02 -10.88
N SER A 14 16.11 45.51 -9.70
CA SER A 14 16.04 44.71 -8.48
C SER A 14 14.92 43.67 -8.61
N HIS A 15 15.26 42.44 -9.02
CA HIS A 15 14.33 41.33 -8.89
C HIS A 15 14.19 40.99 -7.41
N LEU A 16 13.06 41.39 -6.80
CA LEU A 16 12.65 40.89 -5.51
C LEU A 16 12.48 39.36 -5.64
N ALA A 17 13.41 38.61 -5.08
CA ALA A 17 13.26 37.17 -4.92
C ALA A 17 12.07 36.93 -3.99
N THR A 18 10.91 36.60 -4.55
CA THR A 18 9.76 36.14 -3.79
C THR A 18 10.17 34.86 -3.06
N ALA A 19 10.16 34.90 -1.72
CA ALA A 19 10.45 33.73 -0.91
C ALA A 19 9.51 32.59 -1.33
N GLN A 20 10.07 31.42 -1.66
CA GLN A 20 9.26 30.25 -1.95
C GLN A 20 8.46 29.89 -0.70
N PRO A 21 7.14 29.66 -0.84
CA PRO A 21 6.30 29.29 0.28
C PRO A 21 6.77 27.96 0.85
N ARG A 22 6.81 27.88 2.18
CA ARG A 22 7.36 26.73 2.90
C ARG A 22 6.25 25.75 3.22
N LEU A 23 6.58 24.48 3.27
CA LEU A 23 5.69 23.43 3.73
C LEU A 23 5.39 23.63 5.23
N THR A 24 4.11 23.68 5.60
CA THR A 24 3.64 23.86 6.98
C THR A 24 3.09 22.58 7.59
N SER A 25 2.45 21.73 6.79
CA SER A 25 1.98 20.41 7.22
C SER A 25 1.93 19.41 6.08
N VAL A 26 2.08 18.13 6.42
CA VAL A 26 1.91 16.99 5.52
C VAL A 26 1.06 15.95 6.23
N THR A 27 -0.07 15.60 5.64
CA THR A 27 -0.96 14.54 6.16
C THR A 27 -1.38 13.59 5.05
N ALA A 28 -1.86 12.41 5.42
CA ALA A 28 -2.59 11.53 4.51
C ALA A 28 -4.09 11.82 4.63
N GLU A 29 -4.76 11.90 3.49
CA GLU A 29 -6.22 11.97 3.42
C GLU A 29 -6.71 10.96 2.39
N GLY A 30 -7.36 9.89 2.87
CA GLY A 30 -7.53 8.69 2.06
C GLY A 30 -6.17 8.17 1.58
N GLY A 31 -6.05 7.84 0.30
CA GLY A 31 -4.81 7.41 -0.32
C GLY A 31 -4.04 8.52 -1.04
N ASP A 32 -4.21 9.79 -0.66
CA ASP A 32 -3.47 10.94 -1.21
C ASP A 32 -2.66 11.67 -0.11
N ILE A 33 -1.63 12.40 -0.54
CA ILE A 33 -0.84 13.31 0.30
C ILE A 33 -1.50 14.68 0.24
N ARG A 34 -1.78 15.26 1.41
CA ARG A 34 -2.18 16.67 1.55
C ARG A 34 -1.00 17.46 2.12
N ALA A 35 -0.39 18.30 1.30
CA ALA A 35 0.69 19.19 1.73
C ALA A 35 0.20 20.64 1.77
N GLU A 36 0.24 21.28 2.94
CA GLU A 36 -0.12 22.68 3.10
C GLU A 36 1.11 23.58 3.08
N LEU A 37 1.01 24.72 2.41
CA LEU A 37 2.06 25.70 2.28
C LEU A 37 1.77 26.93 3.14
N SER A 38 2.80 27.70 3.47
CA SER A 38 2.72 28.90 4.32
C SER A 38 1.89 30.04 3.73
N ASP A 39 1.60 29.99 2.43
CA ASP A 39 0.73 30.93 1.72
C ASP A 39 -0.74 30.45 1.67
N GLY A 40 -1.06 29.33 2.33
CA GLY A 40 -2.40 28.74 2.39
C GLY A 40 -2.74 27.82 1.22
N ARG A 41 -1.86 27.65 0.23
CA ARG A 41 -2.07 26.68 -0.85
C ARG A 41 -1.93 25.26 -0.32
N VAL A 42 -2.68 24.34 -0.93
CA VAL A 42 -2.64 22.91 -0.65
C VAL A 42 -2.24 22.18 -1.93
N LEU A 43 -1.18 21.39 -1.88
CA LEU A 43 -0.75 20.51 -2.95
C LEU A 43 -1.26 19.08 -2.71
N ARG A 44 -1.70 18.42 -3.77
CA ARG A 44 -2.23 17.05 -3.78
C ARG A 44 -1.90 16.35 -5.10
N GLY A 45 -1.86 15.02 -5.09
CA GLY A 45 -1.70 14.24 -6.32
C GLY A 45 -0.58 14.77 -7.24
N THR A 46 -0.93 15.14 -8.46
CA THR A 46 0.02 15.68 -9.46
C THR A 46 0.66 17.01 -9.08
N ASP A 47 0.03 17.83 -8.24
CA ASP A 47 0.57 19.13 -7.83
C ASP A 47 1.77 18.99 -6.88
N LEU A 48 2.02 17.78 -6.38
CA LEU A 48 3.17 17.46 -5.54
C LEU A 48 4.42 17.12 -6.36
N VAL A 49 4.31 16.87 -7.66
CA VAL A 49 5.48 16.46 -8.48
C VAL A 49 6.56 17.55 -8.44
N GLY A 50 7.77 17.15 -8.06
CA GLY A 50 8.92 18.02 -7.81
C GLY A 50 9.02 18.55 -6.37
N ALA A 51 8.01 18.36 -5.53
CA ALA A 51 8.08 18.73 -4.12
C ALA A 51 9.04 17.84 -3.35
N VAL A 52 9.73 18.41 -2.36
CA VAL A 52 10.55 17.69 -1.39
C VAL A 52 9.89 17.79 -0.02
N LEU A 53 9.50 16.64 0.53
CA LEU A 53 8.90 16.49 1.84
C LEU A 53 9.97 16.02 2.82
N HIS A 54 10.01 16.62 4.01
CA HIS A 54 10.90 16.17 5.08
C HIS A 54 10.08 15.43 6.13
N LEU A 55 10.22 14.11 6.18
CA LEU A 55 9.50 13.22 7.08
C LEU A 55 10.51 12.39 7.87
N ASP A 56 10.41 12.41 9.21
CA ASP A 56 11.25 11.63 10.12
C ASP A 56 12.77 11.70 9.83
N GLY A 57 13.24 12.89 9.42
CA GLY A 57 14.65 13.13 9.09
C GLY A 57 15.06 12.71 7.68
N ALA A 58 14.19 12.06 6.90
CA ALA A 58 14.40 11.76 5.49
C ALA A 58 13.88 12.88 4.58
N ALA A 59 14.59 13.16 3.49
CA ALA A 59 14.11 13.99 2.40
C ALA A 59 13.49 13.10 1.31
N LEU A 60 12.21 13.29 1.00
CA LEU A 60 11.46 12.55 0.00
C LEU A 60 11.08 13.48 -1.15
N ARG A 61 11.55 13.21 -2.37
CA ARG A 61 11.14 13.93 -3.57
C ARG A 61 10.04 13.16 -4.27
N ILE A 62 8.94 13.84 -4.59
CA ILE A 62 7.87 13.25 -5.40
C ILE A 62 8.25 13.38 -6.87
N ASP A 63 8.57 12.28 -7.52
CA ASP A 63 9.01 12.23 -8.93
C ASP A 63 7.85 12.10 -9.90
N ALA A 64 6.80 11.38 -9.48
CA ALA A 64 5.61 11.15 -10.27
C ALA A 64 4.41 10.94 -9.35
N ALA A 65 3.22 11.24 -9.85
CA ALA A 65 1.96 10.96 -9.16
C ALA A 65 0.88 10.63 -10.19
N ARG A 66 0.11 9.57 -9.94
CA ARG A 66 -1.07 9.22 -10.74
C ARG A 66 -2.11 8.50 -9.88
N ARG A 67 -3.38 8.56 -10.27
CA ARG A 67 -4.42 7.75 -9.64
C ARG A 67 -4.32 6.30 -10.10
N ASP A 68 -4.70 5.37 -9.22
CA ASP A 68 -4.96 3.97 -9.57
C ASP A 68 -6.47 3.78 -9.72
N ASP A 69 -6.97 3.94 -10.95
CA ASP A 69 -8.38 3.76 -11.28
C ASP A 69 -8.76 2.26 -11.46
N THR A 70 -7.84 1.33 -11.15
CA THR A 70 -8.04 -0.12 -11.32
C THR A 70 -8.36 -0.84 -10.01
N VAL A 71 -8.42 -0.12 -8.89
CA VAL A 71 -8.63 -0.69 -7.56
C VAL A 71 -10.05 -1.30 -7.45
N PRO A 72 -10.16 -2.62 -7.18
CA PRO A 72 -11.45 -3.28 -7.00
C PRO A 72 -12.24 -2.74 -5.80
N HIS A 73 -13.56 -2.82 -5.86
CA HIS A 73 -14.44 -2.29 -4.83
C HIS A 73 -15.81 -2.97 -4.83
N ALA A 74 -16.43 -3.03 -3.66
CA ALA A 74 -17.81 -3.44 -3.51
C ALA A 74 -18.72 -2.26 -3.83
N GLY A 75 -19.24 -2.19 -5.06
CA GLY A 75 -20.17 -1.15 -5.49
C GLY A 75 -20.11 -0.85 -6.98
N PRO A 76 -21.07 -0.07 -7.52
CA PRO A 76 -21.10 0.30 -8.94
C PRO A 76 -20.18 1.49 -9.28
N ASP A 77 -19.82 2.31 -8.29
CA ASP A 77 -19.10 3.56 -8.51
C ASP A 77 -17.58 3.38 -8.41
N PRO A 78 -16.81 3.80 -9.44
CA PRO A 78 -15.38 3.60 -9.46
C PRO A 78 -14.68 4.34 -8.31
N VAL A 79 -13.72 3.66 -7.71
CA VAL A 79 -12.83 4.21 -6.69
C VAL A 79 -11.78 5.13 -7.31
N ARG A 80 -11.56 6.30 -6.70
CA ARG A 80 -10.59 7.30 -7.16
C ARG A 80 -9.76 7.92 -6.03
N ASP A 81 -9.69 7.26 -4.88
CA ASP A 81 -9.03 7.74 -3.67
C ASP A 81 -7.68 7.06 -3.40
N VAL A 82 -7.14 6.34 -4.39
CA VAL A 82 -5.82 5.69 -4.32
C VAL A 82 -4.88 6.37 -5.31
N TRP A 83 -3.74 6.84 -4.81
CA TRP A 83 -2.66 7.39 -5.62
C TRP A 83 -1.42 6.50 -5.57
N LEU A 84 -0.71 6.48 -6.70
CA LEU A 84 0.60 5.88 -6.87
C LEU A 84 1.61 7.00 -7.09
N PHE A 85 2.64 7.02 -6.24
CA PHE A 85 3.71 8.01 -6.28
C PHE A 85 5.04 7.36 -6.63
N GLY A 86 5.76 7.94 -7.60
CA GLY A 86 7.21 7.72 -7.69
C GLY A 86 7.87 8.60 -6.65
N ILE A 87 8.67 8.03 -5.76
CA ILE A 87 9.31 8.76 -4.66
C ILE A 87 10.78 8.40 -4.58
N SER A 88 11.64 9.40 -4.65
CA SER A 88 13.07 9.28 -4.35
C SER A 88 13.37 9.72 -2.91
N VAL A 89 14.27 9.02 -2.24
CA VAL A 89 14.83 9.37 -0.93
C VAL A 89 16.22 9.98 -1.11
N GLY A 90 16.49 11.07 -0.40
CA GLY A 90 17.82 11.69 -0.34
C GLY A 90 18.81 10.82 0.43
N GLY A 91 19.94 10.51 -0.18
CA GLY A 91 21.06 9.80 0.43
C GLY A 91 22.09 10.74 1.06
N GLU A 92 22.93 10.19 1.94
CA GLU A 92 23.93 10.95 2.73
C GLU A 92 24.95 11.71 1.87
N ALA A 93 25.25 11.22 0.65
CA ALA A 93 26.17 11.84 -0.29
C ALA A 93 25.52 12.90 -1.21
N GLY A 94 24.27 13.30 -0.93
CA GLY A 94 23.50 14.25 -1.76
C GLY A 94 22.89 13.64 -3.03
N GLY A 95 22.94 12.31 -3.17
CA GLY A 95 22.27 11.57 -4.24
C GLY A 95 20.80 11.27 -3.93
N TRP A 96 20.04 10.90 -4.95
CA TRP A 96 18.65 10.45 -4.81
C TRP A 96 18.56 8.97 -5.20
N GLY A 97 17.89 8.15 -4.41
CA GLY A 97 17.61 6.76 -4.70
C GLY A 97 16.11 6.46 -4.57
N GLU A 98 15.62 5.45 -5.29
CA GLU A 98 14.21 5.08 -5.26
C GLU A 98 13.80 4.58 -3.87
N LEU A 99 12.66 5.07 -3.36
CA LEU A 99 12.12 4.63 -2.07
C LEU A 99 11.70 3.17 -2.11
N CYS A 100 11.11 2.75 -3.22
CA CYS A 100 10.50 1.44 -3.38
C CYS A 100 11.30 0.55 -4.31
N VAL A 101 11.38 -0.73 -3.97
CA VAL A 101 11.88 -1.75 -4.90
C VAL A 101 10.82 -2.11 -5.94
N PRO A 102 11.20 -2.59 -7.14
CA PRO A 102 10.26 -2.92 -8.19
C PRO A 102 9.23 -3.96 -7.77
N ASP A 103 7.98 -3.75 -8.17
CA ASP A 103 6.90 -4.72 -8.09
C ASP A 103 6.96 -5.73 -9.26
N PRO A 104 6.06 -6.73 -9.35
CA PRO A 104 6.08 -7.70 -10.44
C PRO A 104 5.91 -7.12 -11.85
N GLN A 105 5.41 -5.88 -11.96
CA GLN A 105 5.31 -5.15 -13.23
C GLN A 105 6.56 -4.32 -13.53
N GLY A 106 7.54 -4.30 -12.62
CA GLY A 106 8.76 -3.51 -12.73
C GLY A 106 8.62 -2.07 -12.20
N GLU A 107 7.47 -1.73 -11.60
CA GLU A 107 7.19 -0.37 -11.14
C GLU A 107 7.70 -0.15 -9.70
N GLN A 108 8.25 1.03 -9.42
CA GLN A 108 8.78 1.40 -8.09
C GLN A 108 7.89 2.48 -7.47
N LEU A 109 6.70 2.08 -7.01
CA LEU A 109 5.66 3.02 -6.60
C LEU A 109 5.35 2.90 -5.12
N ALA A 110 5.16 4.06 -4.49
CA ALA A 110 4.63 4.19 -3.15
C ALA A 110 3.12 4.49 -3.19
N LEU A 111 2.44 3.97 -2.18
CA LEU A 111 1.08 4.31 -1.80
C LEU A 111 1.13 4.97 -0.43
N VAL A 112 0.19 5.86 -0.17
CA VAL A 112 0.01 6.49 1.15
C VAL A 112 -1.27 6.04 1.79
N TYR A 113 -1.28 6.08 3.13
CA TYR A 113 -2.46 5.77 3.91
C TYR A 113 -2.44 6.55 5.24
N PRO A 114 -3.61 6.87 5.81
CA PRO A 114 -3.69 7.67 7.01
C PRO A 114 -3.42 6.81 8.24
N GLY A 115 -2.54 7.31 9.11
CA GLY A 115 -2.37 6.85 10.48
C GLY A 115 -3.24 7.64 11.46
N GLU A 116 -2.98 7.46 12.74
CA GLU A 116 -3.64 8.23 13.81
C GLU A 116 -3.47 9.74 13.57
N GLY A 117 -4.56 10.50 13.75
CA GLY A 117 -4.55 11.95 13.54
C GLY A 117 -4.27 12.41 12.09
N GLY A 118 -4.33 11.50 11.11
CA GLY A 118 -4.00 11.81 9.70
C GLY A 118 -2.50 11.76 9.39
N ALA A 119 -1.70 11.15 10.28
CA ALA A 119 -0.27 10.93 10.04
C ALA A 119 -0.05 10.25 8.68
N LEU A 120 0.95 10.72 7.93
CA LEU A 120 1.29 10.16 6.63
C LEU A 120 2.05 8.85 6.82
N ASN A 121 1.48 7.73 6.38
CA ASN A 121 2.23 6.48 6.25
C ASN A 121 2.46 6.14 4.78
N LEU A 122 3.59 5.48 4.51
CA LEU A 122 4.00 5.05 3.18
C LEU A 122 4.10 3.53 3.11
N THR A 123 3.76 2.96 1.96
CA THR A 123 4.02 1.55 1.65
C THR A 123 4.30 1.38 0.16
N CYS A 124 5.10 0.40 -0.22
CA CYS A 124 5.42 0.14 -1.62
C CYS A 124 4.41 -0.79 -2.29
N SER A 125 4.16 -0.61 -3.59
CA SER A 125 3.31 -1.50 -4.41
C SER A 125 3.82 -2.95 -4.44
N SER A 126 5.12 -3.15 -4.21
CA SER A 126 5.76 -4.46 -4.07
C SER A 126 5.50 -5.13 -2.71
N GLY A 127 5.19 -4.35 -1.67
CA GLY A 127 4.92 -4.83 -0.30
C GLY A 127 3.50 -5.36 -0.08
N SER A 128 3.29 -6.12 0.99
CA SER A 128 1.97 -6.71 1.29
C SER A 128 0.89 -5.66 1.55
N MET A 129 1.21 -4.61 2.32
CA MET A 129 0.27 -3.53 2.62
C MET A 129 -0.18 -2.78 1.35
N GLY A 130 0.76 -2.45 0.47
CA GLY A 130 0.47 -1.81 -0.83
C GLY A 130 -0.37 -2.70 -1.74
N LYS A 131 -0.03 -4.00 -1.83
CA LYS A 131 -0.84 -4.99 -2.56
C LYS A 131 -2.27 -5.04 -2.03
N CYS A 132 -2.46 -5.08 -0.71
CA CYS A 132 -3.79 -5.14 -0.11
C CYS A 132 -4.64 -3.88 -0.34
N ILE A 133 -4.03 -2.69 -0.39
CA ILE A 133 -4.72 -1.47 -0.82
C ILE A 133 -5.17 -1.61 -2.28
N ARG A 134 -4.27 -2.07 -3.16
CA ARG A 134 -4.55 -2.25 -4.60
C ARG A 134 -5.52 -3.40 -4.90
N PHE A 135 -5.63 -4.38 -3.99
CA PHE A 135 -6.68 -5.40 -4.01
C PHE A 135 -8.04 -4.88 -3.52
N GLY A 136 -8.15 -3.60 -3.15
CA GLY A 136 -9.43 -2.96 -2.79
C GLY A 136 -9.67 -2.80 -1.30
N TYR A 137 -8.84 -3.43 -0.45
CA TYR A 137 -8.96 -3.38 1.01
C TYR A 137 -8.31 -2.11 1.58
N ARG A 138 -8.81 -0.94 1.19
CA ARG A 138 -8.30 0.37 1.64
C ARG A 138 -8.63 0.56 3.14
N PRO A 139 -7.63 0.69 4.05
CA PRO A 139 -7.89 0.68 5.49
C PRO A 139 -8.67 1.90 6.01
N TRP A 140 -8.74 2.99 5.24
CA TRP A 140 -9.53 4.19 5.56
C TRP A 140 -10.96 4.16 5.01
N ALA A 141 -11.32 3.13 4.25
CA ALA A 141 -12.61 3.06 3.56
C ALA A 141 -13.60 2.13 4.28
N PHE A 142 -14.84 2.18 3.79
CA PHE A 142 -15.97 1.42 4.30
C PHE A 142 -16.65 0.68 3.14
N LEU A 143 -17.24 -0.47 3.45
CA LEU A 143 -18.19 -1.15 2.56
C LEU A 143 -19.46 -0.31 2.41
N PRO A 144 -20.28 -0.55 1.37
CA PRO A 144 -21.56 0.13 1.19
C PRO A 144 -22.52 0.01 2.38
N ASP A 145 -22.39 -1.07 3.17
CA ASP A 145 -23.18 -1.31 4.39
C ASP A 145 -22.59 -0.68 5.66
N GLY A 146 -21.52 0.11 5.54
CA GLY A 146 -20.89 0.85 6.63
C GLY A 146 -19.87 0.05 7.45
N ARG A 147 -19.61 -1.22 7.13
CA ARG A 147 -18.52 -1.98 7.79
C ARG A 147 -17.15 -1.43 7.36
N PRO A 148 -16.19 -1.24 8.28
CA PRO A 148 -14.86 -0.74 7.94
C PRO A 148 -14.03 -1.77 7.17
N LEU A 149 -13.18 -1.31 6.25
CA LEU A 149 -12.24 -2.17 5.50
C LEU A 149 -10.90 -2.39 6.21
N ALA A 150 -10.60 -1.68 7.31
CA ALA A 150 -9.38 -1.92 8.08
C ALA A 150 -9.20 -3.39 8.53
N PRO A 151 -10.23 -4.11 9.03
CA PRO A 151 -10.10 -5.54 9.32
C PRO A 151 -9.79 -6.40 8.08
N TYR A 152 -10.35 -6.05 6.92
CA TYR A 152 -10.05 -6.75 5.66
C TYR A 152 -8.62 -6.49 5.20
N HIS A 153 -8.09 -5.27 5.37
CA HIS A 153 -6.70 -4.94 5.07
C HIS A 153 -5.73 -5.75 5.93
N ALA A 154 -6.00 -5.86 7.23
CA ALA A 154 -5.21 -6.68 8.16
C ALA A 154 -5.25 -8.17 7.79
N ALA A 155 -6.44 -8.71 7.51
CA ALA A 155 -6.59 -10.08 7.02
C ALA A 155 -5.84 -10.32 5.71
N CYS A 156 -5.91 -9.38 4.77
CA CYS A 156 -5.20 -9.45 3.51
C CYS A 156 -3.68 -9.45 3.71
N ASN A 157 -3.16 -8.66 4.66
CA ASN A 157 -1.74 -8.61 4.94
C ASN A 157 -1.22 -9.98 5.44
N ASN A 158 -1.96 -10.61 6.35
CA ASN A 158 -1.67 -11.97 6.79
C ASN A 158 -1.74 -12.96 5.61
N LEU A 159 -2.79 -12.89 4.79
CA LEU A 159 -2.98 -13.74 3.61
C LEU A 159 -1.82 -13.60 2.61
N VAL A 160 -1.44 -12.39 2.21
CA VAL A 160 -0.36 -12.16 1.23
C VAL A 160 0.96 -12.72 1.74
N ARG A 161 1.20 -12.60 3.04
CA ARG A 161 2.41 -13.11 3.71
C ARG A 161 2.35 -14.60 4.05
N ALA A 162 1.19 -15.24 3.90
CA ALA A 162 0.88 -16.53 4.49
C ALA A 162 1.22 -16.58 6.00
N ALA A 163 0.92 -15.51 6.74
CA ALA A 163 1.18 -15.43 8.17
C ALA A 163 0.05 -16.11 8.96
N TYR A 164 0.02 -17.45 8.91
CA TYR A 164 -1.12 -18.23 9.42
C TYR A 164 -1.42 -18.00 10.91
N GLY A 165 -0.42 -17.68 11.73
CA GLY A 165 -0.63 -17.38 13.16
C GLY A 165 -1.00 -15.94 13.47
N GLY A 166 -1.01 -15.06 12.46
CA GLY A 166 -0.96 -13.61 12.65
C GLY A 166 0.42 -13.16 13.17
N GLY A 167 0.89 -12.00 12.71
CA GLY A 167 2.15 -11.42 13.17
C GLY A 167 3.29 -11.49 12.15
N GLU A 168 4.53 -11.61 12.64
CA GLU A 168 5.71 -11.35 11.81
C GLU A 168 6.13 -12.52 10.93
N HIS A 169 5.94 -13.77 11.38
CA HIS A 169 6.31 -14.95 10.62
C HIS A 169 5.35 -15.15 9.43
N GLY A 170 5.83 -14.86 8.23
CA GLY A 170 5.16 -15.22 6.97
C GLY A 170 5.72 -16.51 6.37
N TRP A 171 4.84 -17.41 5.93
CA TRP A 171 5.21 -18.69 5.33
C TRP A 171 5.28 -18.64 3.79
N THR A 172 5.27 -17.44 3.20
CA THR A 172 5.35 -17.22 1.74
C THR A 172 6.77 -16.91 1.27
N ARG A 173 6.94 -16.78 -0.05
CA ARG A 173 8.10 -16.15 -0.68
C ARG A 173 7.69 -15.38 -1.93
N ASN A 174 8.57 -14.51 -2.43
CA ASN A 174 8.30 -13.75 -3.65
C ASN A 174 8.05 -14.69 -4.84
N GLY A 175 7.09 -14.30 -5.68
CA GLY A 175 6.69 -15.06 -6.88
C GLY A 175 5.58 -16.09 -6.68
N MET A 176 4.97 -16.16 -5.49
CA MET A 176 3.82 -17.04 -5.25
C MET A 176 2.52 -16.41 -5.73
N LEU A 177 1.89 -17.08 -6.69
CA LEU A 177 0.54 -16.75 -7.14
C LEU A 177 -0.47 -17.14 -6.05
N ILE A 178 -1.40 -16.23 -5.81
CA ILE A 178 -2.55 -16.41 -4.93
C ILE A 178 -3.78 -15.94 -5.67
N ASP A 179 -4.87 -16.67 -5.48
CA ASP A 179 -6.21 -16.25 -5.89
C ASP A 179 -6.95 -15.86 -4.61
N ILE A 180 -7.20 -14.56 -4.45
CA ILE A 180 -7.82 -13.95 -3.27
C ILE A 180 -9.29 -13.67 -3.57
N TYR A 181 -10.16 -13.93 -2.61
CA TYR A 181 -11.58 -13.64 -2.76
C TYR A 181 -12.27 -13.43 -1.42
N ASP A 182 -13.46 -12.84 -1.49
CA ASP A 182 -14.27 -12.50 -0.33
C ASP A 182 -15.76 -12.65 -0.62
N HIS A 183 -16.57 -12.48 0.42
CA HIS A 183 -18.03 -12.58 0.36
C HIS A 183 -18.72 -11.21 0.29
N VAL A 184 -17.96 -10.12 0.24
CA VAL A 184 -18.46 -8.74 0.19
C VAL A 184 -18.36 -8.11 -1.21
N GLY A 185 -17.79 -8.84 -2.18
CA GLY A 185 -17.76 -8.50 -3.59
C GLY A 185 -16.63 -7.56 -4.00
N ILE A 186 -15.53 -7.49 -3.24
CA ILE A 186 -14.33 -6.74 -3.67
C ILE A 186 -13.48 -7.61 -4.60
N GLN A 187 -13.20 -8.84 -4.18
CA GLN A 187 -12.47 -9.85 -4.94
C GLN A 187 -13.36 -11.08 -5.17
N VAL A 188 -13.35 -11.57 -6.41
CA VAL A 188 -14.13 -12.73 -6.85
C VAL A 188 -13.15 -13.86 -7.15
N PRO A 189 -13.45 -15.12 -6.75
CA PRO A 189 -12.52 -16.23 -7.00
C PRO A 189 -12.29 -16.41 -8.50
N GLY A 190 -11.04 -16.69 -8.85
CA GLY A 190 -10.68 -17.08 -10.21
C GLY A 190 -11.08 -18.51 -10.56
N ASP A 191 -10.96 -18.84 -11.85
CA ASP A 191 -11.31 -20.15 -12.41
C ASP A 191 -10.07 -21.04 -12.69
N ASP A 192 -8.91 -20.73 -12.09
CA ASP A 192 -7.68 -21.50 -12.31
C ASP A 192 -7.73 -22.85 -11.58
N ALA A 193 -7.96 -23.92 -12.35
CA ALA A 193 -8.04 -25.30 -11.87
C ALA A 193 -6.72 -25.85 -11.27
N THR A 194 -5.59 -25.14 -11.42
CA THR A 194 -4.32 -25.51 -10.78
C THR A 194 -4.23 -25.06 -9.32
N THR A 195 -5.16 -24.22 -8.88
CA THR A 195 -5.24 -23.72 -7.51
C THR A 195 -6.30 -24.47 -6.70
N SER A 196 -6.05 -24.62 -5.40
CA SER A 196 -7.02 -25.17 -4.44
C SER A 196 -7.10 -24.28 -3.21
N PHE A 197 -8.19 -24.41 -2.45
CA PHE A 197 -8.40 -23.64 -1.22
C PHE A 197 -7.23 -23.82 -0.26
N GLU A 198 -6.63 -22.71 0.18
CA GLU A 198 -5.47 -22.69 1.05
C GLU A 198 -5.88 -22.44 2.51
N ALA A 199 -6.55 -21.31 2.77
CA ALA A 199 -6.90 -20.87 4.12
C ALA A 199 -7.98 -19.77 4.09
N GLY A 200 -8.64 -19.59 5.24
CA GLY A 200 -9.47 -18.42 5.52
C GLY A 200 -8.84 -17.53 6.58
N TRP A 201 -9.09 -16.22 6.49
CA TRP A 201 -8.28 -15.20 7.17
C TRP A 201 -9.11 -14.16 7.92
N THR A 202 -8.61 -13.78 9.09
CA THR A 202 -9.07 -12.65 9.91
C THR A 202 -7.88 -11.71 10.21
N PRO A 203 -8.09 -10.55 10.86
CA PRO A 203 -6.99 -9.70 11.30
C PRO A 203 -5.95 -10.42 12.17
N GLU A 204 -6.37 -11.45 12.90
CA GLU A 204 -5.54 -12.22 13.83
C GLU A 204 -4.77 -13.37 13.18
N GLY A 205 -4.99 -13.65 11.89
CA GLY A 205 -4.33 -14.75 11.17
C GLY A 205 -5.32 -15.67 10.46
N ALA A 206 -4.91 -16.90 10.20
CA ALA A 206 -5.77 -17.89 9.59
C ALA A 206 -6.75 -18.46 10.64
N VAL A 207 -8.00 -18.67 10.25
CA VAL A 207 -8.99 -19.39 11.08
C VAL A 207 -8.89 -20.90 10.93
N CYS A 208 -8.40 -21.36 9.78
CA CYS A 208 -8.03 -22.73 9.46
C CYS A 208 -7.06 -22.74 8.25
N VAL A 209 -6.29 -23.82 8.06
CA VAL A 209 -5.32 -23.96 6.95
C VAL A 209 -5.44 -25.32 6.26
N ALA A 210 -5.93 -25.36 5.04
CA ALA A 210 -6.10 -26.59 4.25
C ALA A 210 -4.77 -27.14 3.72
N HIS A 211 -3.92 -26.27 3.17
CA HIS A 211 -2.55 -26.60 2.78
C HIS A 211 -1.65 -25.37 2.84
N THR A 212 -0.34 -25.56 2.78
CA THR A 212 0.62 -24.46 2.66
C THR A 212 0.94 -24.20 1.19
N ARG A 213 1.18 -22.93 0.81
CA ARG A 213 1.54 -22.56 -0.57
C ARG A 213 3.01 -22.74 -0.92
N VAL A 214 3.90 -22.74 0.08
CA VAL A 214 5.36 -22.94 -0.08
C VAL A 214 5.80 -24.12 0.80
N PRO A 215 5.77 -25.36 0.27
CA PRO A 215 6.17 -26.53 1.04
C PRO A 215 7.59 -26.45 1.61
N GLU A 216 8.48 -25.70 0.95
CA GLU A 216 9.86 -25.48 1.38
C GLU A 216 9.96 -24.62 2.66
N ASN A 217 8.97 -23.78 2.93
CA ASN A 217 8.89 -23.00 4.17
C ASN A 217 8.21 -23.81 5.30
N GLY A 218 7.45 -24.84 4.94
CA GLY A 218 6.99 -25.89 5.84
C GLY A 218 5.57 -26.37 5.57
N SER A 219 5.19 -27.42 6.31
CA SER A 219 3.93 -28.14 6.13
C SER A 219 2.81 -27.60 7.04
N VAL A 220 1.58 -28.05 6.79
CA VAL A 220 0.46 -27.78 7.71
C VAL A 220 0.69 -28.34 9.13
N ALA A 221 1.49 -29.40 9.27
CA ALA A 221 1.86 -29.94 10.57
C ALA A 221 2.85 -29.03 11.31
N ASP A 222 3.71 -28.32 10.57
CA ASP A 222 4.62 -27.33 11.14
C ASP A 222 3.85 -26.08 11.59
N VAL A 223 2.91 -25.61 10.76
CA VAL A 223 1.98 -24.54 11.12
C VAL A 223 1.18 -24.89 12.38
N ALA A 224 0.59 -26.09 12.45
CA ALA A 224 -0.16 -26.55 13.62
C ALA A 224 0.68 -26.63 14.90
N ARG A 225 1.98 -26.89 14.78
CA ARG A 225 2.91 -26.95 15.91
C ARG A 225 3.29 -25.56 16.40
N GLU A 226 3.52 -24.62 15.49
CA GLU A 226 3.89 -23.25 15.81
C GLU A 226 2.69 -22.40 16.25
N VAL A 227 1.50 -22.71 15.73
CA VAL A 227 0.25 -21.99 15.97
C VAL A 227 -0.76 -22.94 16.63
N PRO A 228 -0.73 -23.13 17.96
CA PRO A 228 -1.56 -24.12 18.64
C PRO A 228 -3.06 -23.96 18.43
N SER A 229 -3.55 -22.74 18.18
CA SER A 229 -4.96 -22.48 17.86
C SER A 229 -5.43 -23.14 16.56
N LEU A 230 -4.50 -23.49 15.66
CA LEU A 230 -4.76 -24.16 14.40
C LEU A 230 -4.64 -25.69 14.47
N ALA A 231 -4.17 -26.28 15.58
CA ALA A 231 -3.84 -27.70 15.65
C ALA A 231 -4.98 -28.66 15.25
N ALA A 232 -6.25 -28.27 15.49
CA ALA A 232 -7.44 -29.02 15.11
C ALA A 232 -8.21 -28.41 13.92
N ARG A 233 -7.56 -27.52 13.16
CA ARG A 233 -8.15 -26.73 12.07
C ARG A 233 -7.24 -26.71 10.84
N THR A 234 -6.57 -27.83 10.57
CA THR A 234 -5.68 -27.97 9.40
C THR A 234 -6.07 -29.14 8.50
N GLY A 235 -5.57 -29.13 7.26
CA GLY A 235 -5.77 -30.22 6.31
C GLY A 235 -7.22 -30.29 5.81
N ALA A 236 -7.73 -31.50 5.64
CA ALA A 236 -9.06 -31.75 5.06
C ALA A 236 -10.22 -31.14 5.87
N GLU A 237 -10.02 -30.85 7.16
CA GLU A 237 -11.02 -30.20 8.02
C GLU A 237 -11.22 -28.71 7.71
N CYS A 238 -10.26 -28.08 7.01
CA CYS A 238 -10.36 -26.70 6.59
C CYS A 238 -10.98 -26.63 5.19
N THR A 239 -12.30 -26.44 5.14
CA THR A 239 -13.03 -26.11 3.91
C THR A 239 -13.38 -24.61 3.87
N GLU A 240 -13.76 -24.11 2.69
CA GLU A 240 -14.23 -22.73 2.53
C GLU A 240 -15.43 -22.45 3.47
N GLU A 241 -16.40 -23.37 3.54
CA GLU A 241 -17.58 -23.25 4.41
C GLU A 241 -17.17 -23.22 5.89
N ARG A 242 -16.21 -24.06 6.28
CA ARG A 242 -15.73 -24.10 7.65
C ARG A 242 -15.00 -22.81 8.03
N ALA A 243 -14.16 -22.29 7.14
CA ALA A 243 -13.47 -21.02 7.33
C ALA A 243 -14.46 -19.87 7.51
N MET A 244 -15.49 -19.81 6.67
CA MET A 244 -16.56 -18.82 6.76
C MET A 244 -17.34 -18.95 8.08
N ALA A 245 -17.69 -20.16 8.50
CA ALA A 245 -18.35 -20.41 9.79
C ALA A 245 -17.48 -20.03 11.00
N LEU A 246 -16.16 -19.97 10.83
CA LEU A 246 -15.19 -19.51 11.83
C LEU A 246 -14.92 -18.00 11.76
N GLY A 247 -15.59 -17.27 10.87
CA GLY A 247 -15.51 -15.81 10.76
C GLY A 247 -14.45 -15.29 9.79
N ALA A 248 -13.97 -16.10 8.84
CA ALA A 248 -13.07 -15.63 7.80
C ALA A 248 -13.68 -14.42 7.05
N LEU A 249 -12.90 -13.34 6.95
CA LEU A 249 -13.23 -12.18 6.12
C LEU A 249 -12.80 -12.41 4.68
N LEU A 250 -11.62 -13.02 4.52
CA LEU A 250 -10.99 -13.31 3.24
C LEU A 250 -10.67 -14.79 3.14
N LEU A 251 -10.67 -15.27 1.91
CA LEU A 251 -10.29 -16.62 1.56
C LEU A 251 -9.23 -16.52 0.47
N ASN A 252 -8.40 -17.56 0.36
CA ASN A 252 -7.54 -17.67 -0.80
C ASN A 252 -7.37 -19.10 -1.28
N ARG A 253 -7.02 -19.21 -2.55
CA ARG A 253 -6.49 -20.41 -3.17
C ARG A 253 -5.03 -20.18 -3.52
N SER A 254 -4.28 -21.28 -3.60
CA SER A 254 -2.93 -21.29 -4.13
C SER A 254 -2.65 -22.61 -4.84
N VAL A 255 -1.58 -22.65 -5.63
CA VAL A 255 -1.12 -23.91 -6.22
C VAL A 255 -0.74 -24.89 -5.11
N ARG A 256 -1.25 -26.11 -5.20
CA ARG A 256 -0.81 -27.23 -4.36
C ARG A 256 0.37 -27.91 -5.04
N ARG A 257 1.55 -27.81 -4.43
CA ARG A 257 2.79 -28.40 -4.93
C ARG A 257 3.13 -29.68 -4.18
#